data_AF-R5VBU6-F1
#
_entry.id   AF-R5VBU6-F1
#
_cell.length_a   1.000
_cell.length_b   1.000
_cell.length_c   1.000
_cell.angle_alpha   90.00
_cell.angle_beta   90.00
_cell.angle_gamma   90.00
#
_symmetry.space_group_name_H-M   'P 1'
#
loop_
_entity.id
_entity.type
_entity.pdbx_description
1 polymer ?
#
loop_
_entity_poly.entity_id
_entity_poly.type
_entity_poly.pdbx_seq_one_letter_code
_entity_poly.pdbx_strand_id
1 'polypeptide(L)' 'MDEKFNSILSIVLIPQIVTLIGEKERLNDLSAMNAFYQSKVYDLLSKEETKMWHYSPMTIYMMWKHEKETGKVVFPEE' A
#
# COMPACT_ATOMS: atom_id res chain seq x y z
N MET A 1 11.88 -16.78 2.38
CA MET A 1 10.81 -15.79 2.17
C MET A 1 9.64 -16.27 2.99
N ASP A 2 9.17 -15.49 3.96
CA ASP A 2 8.15 -15.91 4.91
C ASP A 2 6.79 -16.10 4.20
N GLU A 3 6.23 -17.32 4.24
CA GLU A 3 4.95 -17.65 3.58
C GLU A 3 3.76 -16.89 4.18
N LYS A 4 3.79 -16.58 5.48
CA LYS A 4 2.76 -15.82 6.17
C LYS A 4 2.80 -14.36 5.71
N PHE A 5 3.99 -13.76 5.59
CA PHE A 5 4.15 -12.42 5.05
C PHE A 5 3.57 -12.30 3.64
N ASN A 6 3.94 -13.20 2.73
CA ASN A 6 3.44 -13.21 1.35
C ASN A 6 1.92 -13.40 1.28
N SER A 7 1.35 -14.24 2.14
CA SER A 7 -0.10 -14.47 2.22
C SER A 7 -0.84 -13.23 2.70
N ILE A 8 -0.34 -12.55 3.74
CA ILE A 8 -0.94 -11.30 4.24
C ILE A 8 -0.90 -10.21 3.18
N LEU A 9 0.24 -10.04 2.49
CA LEU A 9 0.36 -9.06 1.41
C LEU A 9 -0.65 -9.32 0.29
N SER A 10 -0.63 -10.53 -0.28
CA SER A 10 -1.37 -10.85 -1.51
C SER A 10 -2.88 -11.02 -1.28
N ILE A 11 -3.28 -11.59 -0.15
CA ILE A 11 -4.69 -11.93 0.11
C ILE A 11 -5.40 -10.79 0.83
N VAL A 12 -4.71 -10.08 1.72
CA VAL A 12 -5.34 -9.13 2.64
C VAL A 12 -5.02 -7.68 2.28
N LEU A 13 -3.74 -7.32 2.25
CA LEU A 13 -3.35 -5.91 2.16
C LEU A 13 -3.53 -5.33 0.75
N ILE A 14 -2.96 -5.98 -0.27
CA ILE A 14 -2.99 -5.46 -1.64
C ILE A 14 -4.42 -5.24 -2.14
N PRO A 15 -5.35 -6.22 -2.05
CA PRO A 15 -6.71 -6.01 -2.55
C PRO A 15 -7.42 -4.85 -1.83
N GLN A 16 -7.29 -4.76 -0.51
CA GLN A 16 -7.94 -3.71 0.28
C GLN A 16 -7.37 -2.33 -0.03
N ILE A 17 -6.05 -2.20 -0.20
CA ILE A 17 -5.43 -0.91 -0.53
C ILE A 17 -5.83 -0.46 -1.94
N VAL A 18 -5.84 -1.38 -2.92
CA VAL A 18 -6.29 -1.07 -4.28
C VAL A 18 -7.76 -0.63 -4.29
N THR A 19 -8.64 -1.31 -3.54
CA THR A 19 -10.03 -0.87 -3.37
C THR A 19 -10.11 0.53 -2.77
N LEU A 20 -9.37 0.81 -1.70
CA LEU A 20 -9.34 2.15 -1.06
C LEU A 20 -8.88 3.24 -2.04
N ILE A 21 -7.86 2.96 -2.86
CA ILE A 21 -7.38 3.89 -3.90
C ILE A 21 -8.48 4.11 -4.94
N GLY A 22 -9.09 3.04 -5.46
CA GLY A 22 -10.17 3.11 -6.45
C GLY A 22 -11.34 3.98 -5.98
N GLU A 23 -11.82 3.71 -4.76
CA GLU A 23 -12.96 4.43 -4.17
C GLU A 23 -12.65 5.90 -3.87
N LYS A 24 -11.50 6.19 -3.24
CA LYS A 24 -11.19 7.54 -2.74
C LYS A 24 -10.65 8.46 -3.82
N GLU A 25 -9.92 7.92 -4.79
CA GLU A 25 -9.33 8.70 -5.90
C GLU A 25 -10.17 8.62 -7.18
N ARG A 26 -11.33 7.93 -7.14
CA ARG A 26 -12.27 7.75 -8.26
C ARG A 26 -11.59 7.12 -9.49
N LEU A 27 -10.75 6.11 -9.25
CA LEU A 27 -10.04 5.36 -10.28
C LEU A 27 -10.76 4.03 -10.55
N ASN A 28 -10.73 3.57 -11.80
CA ASN A 28 -11.12 2.18 -12.09
C ASN A 28 -10.08 1.20 -11.54
N ASP A 29 -10.47 -0.08 -11.42
CA ASP A 29 -9.64 -1.13 -10.82
C ASP A 29 -8.23 -1.20 -11.42
N LEU A 30 -8.12 -1.20 -12.74
CA LEU A 30 -6.83 -1.28 -13.43
C LEU A 30 -5.94 -0.06 -13.13
N SER A 31 -6.55 1.12 -13.07
CA SER A 31 -5.84 2.38 -12.79
C SER A 31 -5.41 2.44 -11.32
N ALA A 32 -6.26 2.03 -10.39
CA ALA A 32 -5.93 1.95 -8.97
C ALA A 32 -4.81 0.94 -8.72
N MET A 33 -4.90 -0.23 -9.36
CA MET A 33 -3.90 -1.28 -9.27
C MET A 33 -2.54 -0.80 -9.81
N ASN A 34 -2.51 -0.23 -11.02
CA ASN A 34 -1.28 0.32 -11.58
C ASN A 34 -0.69 1.43 -10.71
N ALA A 35 -1.53 2.34 -10.20
CA ALA A 35 -1.08 3.45 -9.37
C ALA A 35 -0.50 2.97 -8.02
N PHE A 36 -0.99 1.86 -7.49
CA PHE A 36 -0.44 1.25 -6.29
C PHE A 36 0.89 0.53 -6.56
N TYR A 37 0.94 -0.37 -7.55
CA TYR A 37 2.15 -1.15 -7.86
C TYR A 37 3.33 -0.29 -8.34
N GLN A 38 3.09 0.91 -8.86
CA GLN A 38 4.13 1.86 -9.26
C GLN A 38 4.59 2.80 -8.12
N SER A 39 4.06 2.63 -6.91
CA SER A 39 4.39 3.48 -5.77
C SER A 39 5.61 2.98 -4.99
N LYS A 40 6.36 3.92 -4.41
CA LYS A 40 7.43 3.60 -3.47
C LYS A 40 6.88 2.99 -2.19
N VAL A 41 5.64 3.31 -1.81
CA VAL A 41 4.92 2.63 -0.72
C VAL A 41 4.78 1.13 -0.98
N TYR A 42 4.42 0.71 -2.21
CA TYR A 42 4.38 -0.71 -2.56
C TYR A 42 5.79 -1.35 -2.51
N ASP A 43 6.80 -0.67 -3.07
CA ASP A 43 8.18 -1.15 -3.03
C ASP A 43 8.67 -1.40 -1.60
N LEU A 44 8.30 -0.51 -0.66
CA LEU A 44 8.64 -0.66 0.75
C LEU A 44 7.76 -1.72 1.44
N LEU A 45 6.46 -1.76 1.15
CA LEU A 45 5.55 -2.76 1.71
C LEU A 45 5.94 -4.20 1.34
N SER A 46 6.49 -4.40 0.14
CA SER A 46 6.98 -5.70 -0.34
C SER A 46 8.24 -6.19 0.38
N LYS A 47 8.88 -5.32 1.18
CA LYS A 47 10.08 -5.62 1.96
C LYS A 47 9.71 -5.92 3.41
N GLU A 48 9.85 -7.18 3.79
CA GLU A 48 9.47 -7.69 5.11
C GLU A 48 10.14 -6.91 6.26
N GLU A 49 11.38 -6.47 6.06
CA GLU A 49 12.19 -5.73 7.04
C GLU A 49 11.62 -4.35 7.40
N THR A 50 10.81 -3.75 6.52
CA THR A 50 10.15 -2.46 6.80
C THR A 50 9.01 -2.60 7.81
N LYS A 51 8.54 -3.84 8.04
CA LYS A 51 7.41 -4.17 8.91
C LYS A 51 6.11 -3.45 8.55
N MET A 52 6.01 -2.83 7.37
CA MET A 52 4.81 -2.10 6.94
C MET A 52 3.55 -2.95 6.89
N TRP A 53 3.71 -4.27 6.72
CA TRP A 53 2.62 -5.23 6.72
C TRP A 53 1.89 -5.36 8.07
N HIS A 54 2.40 -4.76 9.16
CA HIS A 54 1.69 -4.62 10.43
C HIS A 54 0.70 -3.44 10.44
N TYR A 55 0.86 -2.48 9.54
CA TYR A 55 -0.06 -1.34 9.46
C TYR A 55 -1.40 -1.75 8.84
N SER A 56 -2.45 -1.04 9.24
CA SER A 56 -3.77 -1.23 8.64
C SER A 56 -3.74 -0.83 7.15
N PRO A 57 -4.61 -1.43 6.29
CA PRO A 57 -4.75 -1.00 4.90
C PRO A 57 -5.00 0.51 4.75
N MET A 58 -5.79 1.09 5.66
CA MET A 58 -6.07 2.53 5.67
C MET A 58 -4.81 3.37 5.94
N THR A 59 -3.97 2.94 6.87
CA THR A 59 -2.69 3.60 7.17
C THR A 59 -1.77 3.55 5.95
N ILE A 60 -1.64 2.39 5.30
CA ILE A 60 -0.82 2.25 4.09
C ILE A 60 -1.38 3.10 2.96
N TYR A 61 -2.70 3.18 2.81
CA TYR A 61 -3.34 4.09 1.86
C TYR A 61 -2.99 5.57 2.15
N MET A 62 -3.01 6.00 3.42
CA MET A 62 -2.61 7.37 3.78
C MET A 62 -1.15 7.65 3.43
N MET A 63 -0.25 6.68 3.66
CA MET A 63 1.15 6.78 3.24
C MET A 63 1.29 6.90 1.72
N TRP A 64 0.54 6.08 0.97
CA TRP A 64 0.52 6.14 -0.50
C TRP A 64 0.01 7.49 -0.98
N LYS A 65 -1.07 7.99 -0.39
CA LYS A 65 -1.64 9.31 -0.73
C LYS A 65 -0.64 10.43 -0.47
N HIS A 66 0.00 10.41 0.70
CA HIS A 66 1.04 11.37 1.04
C HIS A 66 2.21 11.31 0.04
N GLU A 67 2.64 10.11 -0.37
CA GLU A 67 3.64 9.95 -1.43
C GLU A 67 3.17 10.58 -2.75
N LYS A 68 1.92 10.37 -3.15
CA LYS A 68 1.38 10.96 -4.39
C LYS A 68 1.34 12.49 -4.34
N GLU A 69 1.02 13.06 -3.19
CA GLU A 69 0.88 14.51 -3.01
C GLU A 69 2.23 15.22 -2.85
N THR A 70 3.21 14.57 -2.21
CA THR A 70 4.48 15.22 -1.80
C THR A 70 5.73 14.65 -2.45
N GLY A 71 5.64 13.49 -3.11
CA GLY A 71 6.77 12.72 -3.62
C GLY A 71 7.60 12.03 -2.53
N LYS A 72 7.14 12.03 -1.26
CA LYS A 72 7.86 11.45 -0.12
C LYS A 72 7.00 10.42 0.61
N VAL A 73 7.61 9.28 0.93
CA VAL A 73 7.00 8.30 1.84
C VAL A 73 7.37 8.67 3.28
N VAL A 74 6.36 8.84 4.13
CA VAL A 74 6.52 9.12 5.55
C VAL A 74 5.89 7.98 6.32
N PHE A 75 6.64 7.42 7.27
CA PHE A 75 6.12 6.42 8.19
C PHE A 75 5.35 7.17 9.30
N PRO A 76 4.14 6.71 9.65
CA PRO A 76 3.44 7.27 10.81
C PRO A 76 4.30 7.05 12.06
N GLU A 77 4.41 8.08 12.90
CA GLU A 77 5.01 7.96 14.23
C GLU A 77 4.14 7.02 15.08
N GLU A 78 4.76 6.09 15.81
CA GLU A 78 4.08 5.15 16.73
C GLU A 78 3.48 5.86 17.96
#